data_AF-A0A3B0YR44-F1
#
_entry.id   AF-A0A3B0YR44-F1
#
_cell.length_a   1.000
_cell.length_b   1.000
_cell.length_c   1.000
_cell.angle_alpha   90.00
_cell.angle_beta   90.00
_cell.angle_gamma   90.00
#
_symmetry.space_group_name_H-M   'P 1'
#
loop_
_entity.id
_entity.type
_entity.pdbx_description
1 polymer ?
#
loop_
_entity_poly.entity_id
_entity_poly.type
_entity_poly.pdbx_seq_one_letter_code
_entity_poly.pdbx_strand_id
1 'polypeptide(L)'
;MTRSMCKLVLGLKLIVIMGALLVIEISMASTSNEKCLQLKKKLINKDSFNTIFTQRPSVTTSGQYWMLTWNNIDIPIPAIDYGAVYILKRKGGRHELMLMAKKGGLMVHLFLSNNEQMTDVFASSKIGSTKKTTTSAGIAATINMFGGPVRHSDLLILAYSTTPAMVDCKKMTDKDSGKLLALVLKGRGAVVAVYKGVGIYKGWLEKRRSINKPTMTYSVNIVWNKTPNILYTVKYLLPTKSSHESLPYMVGDKNLAFKNKSPQWLMALNNALHTQSIKDWRLYISAARTANISEKSIKRLIKNIKGL
;
A
#
# COMPACT_ATOMS: atom_id res chain seq x y z
N MET A 1 -6.36 1.04 27.23
CA MET A 1 -6.39 0.63 25.79
C MET A 1 -5.32 1.35 24.94
N THR A 2 -4.07 1.44 25.40
CA THR A 2 -3.02 2.29 24.78
C THR A 2 -1.76 1.53 24.30
N ARG A 3 -1.75 0.19 24.35
CA ARG A 3 -0.56 -0.61 23.97
C ARG A 3 -0.46 -0.99 22.47
N SER A 4 -1.43 -0.64 21.62
CA SER A 4 -1.45 -1.12 20.22
C SER A 4 -0.66 -0.27 19.22
N MET A 5 -0.36 1.01 19.52
CA MET A 5 0.37 1.88 18.58
C MET A 5 1.89 1.71 18.59
N CYS A 6 2.46 1.09 19.63
CA CYS A 6 3.92 0.90 19.72
C CYS A 6 4.44 -0.23 18.81
N LYS A 7 3.60 -1.20 18.43
CA LYS A 7 3.99 -2.31 17.54
C LYS A 7 4.18 -1.91 16.08
N LEU A 8 3.61 -0.79 15.62
CA LEU A 8 3.73 -0.35 14.22
C LEU A 8 5.09 0.29 13.90
N VAL A 9 5.74 0.90 14.89
CA VAL A 9 7.05 1.56 14.73
C VAL A 9 8.20 0.54 14.84
N LEU A 10 8.03 -0.52 15.64
CA LEU A 10 8.97 -1.65 15.65
C LEU A 10 8.95 -2.45 14.33
N GLY A 11 7.80 -2.55 13.66
CA GLY A 11 7.68 -3.22 12.37
C GLY A 11 8.53 -2.60 11.26
N LEU A 12 8.71 -1.26 11.25
CA LEU A 12 9.56 -0.59 10.25
C LEU A 12 11.06 -0.75 10.51
N LYS A 13 11.49 -0.72 11.78
CA LYS A 13 12.91 -0.91 12.14
C LYS A 13 13.39 -2.35 11.89
N LEU A 14 12.52 -3.35 12.08
CA LEU A 14 12.84 -4.76 11.79
C LEU A 14 13.00 -5.04 10.29
N ILE A 15 12.27 -4.34 9.42
CA ILE A 15 12.37 -4.46 7.96
C ILE A 15 13.71 -3.91 7.45
N VAL A 16 14.23 -2.83 8.05
CA VAL A 16 15.52 -2.24 7.66
C VAL A 16 16.70 -3.14 8.07
N ILE A 17 16.65 -3.75 9.25
CA ILE A 17 17.73 -4.64 9.74
C ILE A 17 17.72 -6.00 9.02
N MET A 18 16.54 -6.60 8.77
CA MET A 18 16.47 -7.81 7.94
C MET A 18 16.77 -7.55 6.46
N GLY A 19 16.45 -6.35 5.95
CA GLY A 19 16.82 -5.92 4.61
C GLY A 19 18.33 -5.85 4.42
N ALA A 20 19.08 -5.31 5.39
CA ALA A 20 20.54 -5.25 5.33
C ALA A 20 21.21 -6.64 5.34
N LEU A 21 20.74 -7.56 6.21
CA LEU A 21 21.24 -8.95 6.26
C LEU A 21 20.92 -9.73 4.97
N LEU A 22 19.71 -9.55 4.40
CA LEU A 22 19.38 -10.20 3.13
C LEU A 22 20.08 -9.55 1.93
N VAL A 23 20.35 -8.25 1.95
CA VAL A 23 21.14 -7.58 0.91
C VAL A 23 22.58 -8.11 0.89
N ILE A 24 23.16 -8.42 2.05
CA ILE A 24 24.46 -9.09 2.14
C ILE A 24 24.36 -10.53 1.61
N GLU A 25 23.33 -11.30 1.98
CA GLU A 25 23.09 -12.65 1.41
C GLU A 25 22.93 -12.60 -0.13
N ILE A 26 22.29 -11.57 -0.70
CA ILE A 26 22.05 -11.42 -2.15
C ILE A 26 23.31 -11.00 -2.90
N SER A 27 24.08 -10.04 -2.38
CA SER A 27 25.39 -9.64 -2.95
C SER A 27 26.37 -10.82 -2.95
N MET A 28 26.28 -11.68 -1.93
CA MET A 28 27.02 -12.93 -1.89
C MET A 28 26.42 -14.02 -2.80
N ALA A 29 25.11 -14.06 -3.00
CA ALA A 29 24.45 -15.01 -3.89
C ALA A 29 24.71 -14.72 -5.38
N SER A 30 24.89 -13.45 -5.76
CA SER A 30 25.23 -13.05 -7.13
C SER A 30 26.65 -13.40 -7.57
N THR A 31 27.49 -13.90 -6.66
CA THR A 31 28.89 -14.25 -6.93
C THR A 31 29.16 -15.76 -6.79
N SER A 32 28.16 -16.57 -6.42
CA SER A 32 28.31 -18.01 -6.25
C SER A 32 27.02 -18.75 -6.58
N ASN A 33 27.12 -19.68 -7.55
CA ASN A 33 26.03 -20.58 -7.95
C ASN A 33 25.43 -21.31 -6.74
N GLU A 34 26.26 -21.72 -5.78
CA GLU A 34 25.82 -22.43 -4.58
C GLU A 34 24.95 -21.56 -3.67
N LYS A 35 25.36 -20.30 -3.44
CA LYS A 35 24.60 -19.35 -2.62
C LYS A 35 23.28 -18.95 -3.29
N CYS A 36 23.26 -18.80 -4.62
CA CYS A 36 22.03 -18.62 -5.37
C CYS A 36 21.07 -19.81 -5.19
N LEU A 37 21.56 -21.04 -5.33
CA LEU A 37 20.76 -22.26 -5.16
C LEU A 37 20.20 -22.38 -3.75
N GLN A 38 21.00 -22.09 -2.72
CA GLN A 38 20.56 -22.09 -1.33
C GLN A 38 19.45 -21.05 -1.09
N LEU A 39 19.60 -19.83 -1.59
CA LEU A 39 18.57 -18.79 -1.48
C LEU A 39 17.30 -19.19 -2.24
N LYS A 40 17.42 -19.69 -3.46
CA LYS A 40 16.29 -20.18 -4.26
C LYS A 40 15.52 -21.27 -3.52
N LYS A 41 16.22 -22.25 -2.92
CA LYS A 41 15.61 -23.31 -2.10
C LYS A 41 14.91 -22.76 -0.84
N LYS A 42 15.49 -21.74 -0.18
CA LYS A 42 14.89 -21.06 0.99
C LYS A 42 13.61 -20.30 0.63
N LEU A 43 13.53 -19.76 -0.59
CA LEU A 43 12.37 -18.98 -1.06
C LEU A 43 11.27 -19.86 -1.63
N ILE A 44 11.60 -20.90 -2.42
CA ILE A 44 10.60 -21.74 -3.10
C ILE A 44 9.66 -22.47 -2.15
N ASN A 45 10.12 -22.79 -0.93
CA ASN A 45 9.33 -23.49 0.09
C ASN A 45 8.34 -22.59 0.85
N LYS A 46 8.12 -21.34 0.40
CA LYS A 46 7.19 -20.42 1.04
C LYS A 46 6.21 -19.87 0.00
N ASP A 47 4.93 -20.15 0.20
CA ASP A 47 3.83 -19.78 -0.72
C ASP A 47 3.84 -18.31 -1.12
N SER A 48 4.20 -17.41 -0.18
CA SER A 48 4.30 -15.99 -0.46
C SER A 48 5.28 -15.68 -1.60
N PHE A 49 6.40 -16.40 -1.73
CA PHE A 49 7.36 -16.17 -2.81
C PHE A 49 6.91 -16.75 -4.15
N ASN A 50 6.01 -17.73 -4.16
CA ASN A 50 5.44 -18.29 -5.39
C ASN A 50 4.21 -17.54 -5.91
N THR A 51 3.62 -16.65 -5.11
CA THR A 51 2.43 -15.87 -5.52
C THR A 51 2.76 -14.85 -6.60
N ILE A 52 2.29 -15.03 -7.82
CA ILE A 52 2.48 -14.06 -8.92
C ILE A 52 1.21 -13.26 -9.20
N PHE A 53 1.33 -12.27 -10.09
CA PHE A 53 0.19 -11.58 -10.64
C PHE A 53 -0.79 -12.53 -11.33
N THR A 54 -2.07 -12.33 -11.02
CA THR A 54 -3.20 -13.00 -11.65
C THR A 54 -4.15 -11.95 -12.24
N GLN A 55 -5.10 -12.39 -13.04
CA GLN A 55 -6.14 -11.52 -13.59
C GLN A 55 -7.08 -11.07 -12.47
N ARG A 56 -7.42 -9.77 -12.47
CA ARG A 56 -8.40 -9.21 -11.54
C ARG A 56 -9.77 -9.89 -11.75
N PRO A 57 -10.48 -10.31 -10.69
CA PRO A 57 -11.82 -10.88 -10.82
C PRO A 57 -12.76 -9.87 -11.47
N SER A 58 -13.71 -10.36 -12.28
CA SER A 58 -14.84 -9.56 -12.75
C SER A 58 -15.70 -9.14 -11.57
N VAL A 59 -16.20 -7.91 -11.59
CA VAL A 59 -17.02 -7.37 -10.50
C VAL A 59 -18.50 -7.54 -10.84
N THR A 60 -19.16 -8.50 -10.22
CA THR A 60 -20.62 -8.50 -10.04
C THR A 60 -20.92 -7.86 -8.69
N THR A 61 -21.42 -6.62 -8.66
CA THR A 61 -21.59 -5.87 -7.41
C THR A 61 -22.65 -6.54 -6.52
N SER A 62 -22.27 -7.04 -5.35
CA SER A 62 -23.20 -7.62 -4.37
C SER A 62 -23.68 -6.64 -3.29
N GLY A 63 -23.09 -5.43 -3.19
CA GLY A 63 -23.36 -4.49 -2.09
C GLY A 63 -23.46 -3.03 -2.51
N GLN A 64 -24.20 -2.26 -1.72
CA GLN A 64 -24.28 -0.80 -1.87
C GLN A 64 -22.95 -0.14 -1.45
N TYR A 65 -22.57 0.91 -2.19
CA TYR A 65 -21.39 1.72 -1.91
C TYR A 65 -21.68 3.21 -2.11
N TRP A 66 -20.83 4.04 -1.49
CA TRP A 66 -20.72 5.47 -1.76
C TRP A 66 -19.37 5.77 -2.40
N MET A 67 -19.22 6.94 -3.00
CA MET A 67 -17.97 7.36 -3.63
C MET A 67 -17.23 8.38 -2.77
N LEU A 68 -16.00 8.03 -2.40
CA LEU A 68 -15.03 8.93 -1.78
C LEU A 68 -14.03 9.35 -2.85
N THR A 69 -13.88 10.66 -3.08
CA THR A 69 -12.87 11.18 -4.00
C THR A 69 -11.70 11.71 -3.19
N TRP A 70 -10.53 11.10 -3.35
CA TRP A 70 -9.33 11.46 -2.61
C TRP A 70 -8.15 11.63 -3.55
N ASN A 71 -7.59 12.85 -3.62
CA ASN A 71 -6.55 13.22 -4.58
C ASN A 71 -6.90 12.86 -6.04
N ASN A 72 -8.16 13.11 -6.43
CA ASN A 72 -8.71 12.78 -7.75
C ASN A 72 -8.75 11.26 -8.07
N ILE A 73 -8.65 10.41 -7.06
CA ILE A 73 -8.93 8.97 -7.16
C ILE A 73 -10.31 8.73 -6.58
N ASP A 74 -11.20 8.16 -7.39
CA ASP A 74 -12.51 7.72 -6.95
C ASP A 74 -12.43 6.33 -6.31
N ILE A 75 -12.89 6.27 -5.07
CA ILE A 75 -12.72 5.13 -4.18
C ILE A 75 -14.10 4.71 -3.68
N PRO A 76 -14.63 3.57 -4.16
CA PRO A 76 -15.87 3.03 -3.63
C PRO A 76 -15.66 2.60 -2.19
N ILE A 77 -16.48 3.13 -1.29
CA ILE A 77 -16.52 2.75 0.12
C ILE A 77 -17.87 2.12 0.44
N PRO A 78 -17.94 1.13 1.34
CA PRO A 78 -19.22 0.55 1.76
C PRO A 78 -20.24 1.61 2.20
N ALA A 79 -21.48 1.48 1.73
CA ALA A 79 -22.59 2.34 2.15
C ALA A 79 -23.12 1.86 3.51
N ILE A 80 -22.42 2.22 4.59
CA ILE A 80 -22.71 1.77 5.96
C ILE A 80 -22.52 2.90 6.95
N ASP A 81 -22.99 2.70 8.18
CA ASP A 81 -22.74 3.64 9.27
C ASP A 81 -21.27 3.64 9.69
N TYR A 82 -20.59 4.74 9.42
CA TYR A 82 -19.25 5.00 9.94
C TYR A 82 -19.33 5.60 11.34
N GLY A 83 -18.55 5.06 12.27
CA GLY A 83 -18.46 5.58 13.64
C GLY A 83 -17.34 6.58 13.83
N ALA A 84 -16.29 6.51 13.01
CA ALA A 84 -15.16 7.43 13.08
C ALA A 84 -14.54 7.67 11.71
N VAL A 85 -14.14 8.92 11.48
CA VAL A 85 -13.39 9.34 10.28
C VAL A 85 -12.20 10.17 10.73
N TYR A 86 -11.00 9.59 10.69
CA TYR A 86 -9.77 10.26 11.10
C TYR A 86 -9.02 10.80 9.90
N ILE A 87 -8.72 12.09 9.93
CA ILE A 87 -7.80 12.74 9.00
C ILE A 87 -6.51 13.02 9.75
N LEU A 88 -5.44 12.35 9.34
CA LEU A 88 -4.14 12.37 10.00
C LEU A 88 -3.13 13.10 9.13
N LYS A 89 -2.53 14.16 9.66
CA LYS A 89 -1.43 14.84 8.99
C LYS A 89 -0.13 14.07 9.20
N ARG A 90 0.52 13.66 8.11
CA ARG A 90 1.86 13.05 8.11
C ARG A 90 2.93 14.12 7.89
N LYS A 91 4.19 13.78 8.21
CA LYS A 91 5.35 14.61 7.84
C LYS A 91 5.33 14.85 6.32
N GLY A 92 5.66 16.09 5.91
CA GLY A 92 5.60 16.49 4.49
C GLY A 92 4.21 16.93 4.00
N GLY A 93 3.28 17.27 4.91
CA GLY A 93 1.99 17.89 4.54
C GLY A 93 0.93 16.94 3.96
N ARG A 94 1.25 15.64 3.85
CA ARG A 94 0.34 14.63 3.29
C ARG A 94 -0.74 14.24 4.31
N HIS A 95 -1.98 14.11 3.85
CA HIS A 95 -3.09 13.62 4.66
C HIS A 95 -3.27 12.11 4.47
N GLU A 96 -3.56 11.43 5.56
CA GLU A 96 -4.02 10.05 5.61
C GLU A 96 -5.46 10.06 6.13
N LEU A 97 -6.32 9.26 5.53
CA LEU A 97 -7.73 9.18 5.87
C LEU A 97 -8.06 7.77 6.32
N MET A 98 -8.73 7.64 7.46
CA MET A 98 -9.15 6.35 8.00
C MET A 98 -10.61 6.41 8.38
N LEU A 99 -11.44 5.64 7.70
CA LEU A 99 -12.86 5.48 7.95
C LEU A 99 -13.09 4.15 8.66
N MET A 100 -13.74 4.18 9.81
CA MET A 100 -14.04 3.01 10.63
C MET A 100 -15.54 2.85 10.77
N ALA A 101 -16.06 1.69 10.40
CA ALA A 101 -17.46 1.35 10.57
C ALA A 101 -17.84 1.34 12.06
N LYS A 102 -19.08 1.72 12.38
CA LYS A 102 -19.61 1.68 13.75
C LYS A 102 -19.74 0.24 14.26
N LYS A 103 -20.02 -0.71 13.37
CA LYS A 103 -20.16 -2.15 13.63
C LYS A 103 -19.40 -2.98 12.59
N GLY A 104 -19.14 -4.25 12.90
CA GLY A 104 -18.62 -5.22 11.94
C GLY A 104 -17.11 -5.15 11.67
N GLY A 105 -16.36 -4.27 12.35
CA GLY A 105 -14.90 -4.24 12.27
C GLY A 105 -14.32 -3.81 10.91
N LEU A 106 -15.15 -3.26 10.03
CA LEU A 106 -14.74 -2.78 8.71
C LEU A 106 -13.94 -1.47 8.83
N MET A 107 -12.86 -1.37 8.05
CA MET A 107 -12.07 -0.15 7.95
C MET A 107 -11.65 0.09 6.50
N VAL A 108 -11.69 1.35 6.08
CA VAL A 108 -11.06 1.84 4.86
C VAL A 108 -9.97 2.84 5.25
N HIS A 109 -8.75 2.62 4.77
CA HIS A 109 -7.58 3.39 5.15
C HIS A 109 -6.80 3.83 3.91
N LEU A 110 -6.72 5.14 3.70
CA LEU A 110 -6.10 5.78 2.56
C LEU A 110 -4.85 6.51 3.04
N PHE A 111 -3.70 6.21 2.43
CA PHE A 111 -2.46 6.90 2.78
C PHE A 111 -1.51 6.99 1.58
N LEU A 112 -0.61 7.96 1.66
CA LEU A 112 0.42 8.20 0.66
C LEU A 112 1.76 7.70 1.20
N SER A 113 2.50 6.99 0.37
CA SER A 113 3.88 6.57 0.67
C SER A 113 4.85 7.14 -0.37
N ASN A 114 6.13 7.20 -0.01
CA ASN A 114 7.16 7.65 -0.93
C ASN A 114 7.40 6.59 -2.00
N ASN A 115 7.55 7.02 -3.26
CA ASN A 115 7.85 6.19 -4.40
C ASN A 115 8.91 6.84 -5.30
N GLU A 116 9.77 7.67 -4.72
CA GLU A 116 10.93 8.24 -5.38
C GLU A 116 11.83 7.16 -6.00
N GLN A 117 12.53 7.55 -7.08
CA GLN A 117 13.53 6.69 -7.71
C GLN A 117 14.73 6.52 -6.79
N MET A 118 15.23 5.30 -6.74
CA MET A 118 16.47 4.93 -6.09
C MET A 118 17.53 4.78 -7.17
N THR A 119 18.54 5.65 -7.15
CA THR A 119 19.73 5.55 -8.00
C THR A 119 20.67 4.46 -7.51
N ASP A 120 20.61 4.14 -6.22
CA ASP A 120 21.35 3.05 -5.56
C ASP A 120 20.38 2.30 -4.62
N VAL A 121 19.96 1.10 -5.01
CA VAL A 121 19.06 0.26 -4.18
C VAL A 121 19.75 -0.33 -2.95
N PHE A 122 21.09 -0.30 -2.93
CA PHE A 122 21.94 -0.79 -1.84
C PHE A 122 22.32 0.33 -0.87
N ALA A 123 21.88 1.55 -1.13
CA ALA A 123 22.16 2.70 -0.28
C ALA A 123 21.68 2.46 1.16
N SER A 124 22.61 2.57 2.10
CA SER A 124 22.38 2.28 3.51
C SER A 124 22.45 3.54 4.35
N SER A 125 21.71 3.58 5.46
CA SER A 125 21.84 4.66 6.43
C SER A 125 22.77 4.21 7.56
N LYS A 126 23.71 5.09 7.95
CA LYS A 126 24.47 4.88 9.19
C LYS A 126 23.50 4.85 10.38
N ILE A 127 23.79 4.03 11.39
CA ILE A 127 23.00 3.99 12.63
C ILE A 127 22.90 5.41 13.20
N GLY A 128 21.68 5.86 13.50
CA GLY A 128 21.42 7.23 13.99
C GLY A 128 21.27 8.31 12.91
N SER A 129 21.49 7.99 11.63
CA SER A 129 21.29 8.92 10.51
C SER A 129 20.04 8.59 9.70
N THR A 130 19.37 9.64 9.20
CA THR A 130 18.29 9.52 8.21
C THR A 130 18.78 9.68 6.77
N LYS A 131 20.03 10.14 6.57
CA LYS A 131 20.64 10.22 5.24
C LYS A 131 21.11 8.84 4.81
N LYS A 132 20.84 8.50 3.55
CA LYS A 132 21.39 7.31 2.90
C LYS A 132 22.74 7.64 2.30
N THR A 133 23.70 6.74 2.47
CA THR A 133 25.01 6.78 1.81
C THR A 133 24.90 5.93 0.55
N THR A 134 25.09 6.55 -0.61
CA THR A 134 25.16 5.88 -1.91
C THR A 134 26.61 5.57 -2.24
N THR A 135 26.85 4.56 -3.08
CA THR A 135 28.20 4.21 -3.55
C THR A 135 28.21 4.06 -5.07
N SER A 136 29.35 4.34 -5.73
CA SER A 136 29.47 4.16 -7.18
C SER A 136 29.20 2.71 -7.61
N ALA A 137 29.63 1.73 -6.79
CA ALA A 137 29.36 0.31 -7.02
C ALA A 137 27.86 -0.02 -6.91
N GLY A 138 27.17 0.50 -5.89
CA GLY A 138 25.72 0.31 -5.72
C GLY A 138 24.89 0.94 -6.85
N ILE A 139 25.31 2.11 -7.35
CA ILE A 139 24.72 2.75 -8.53
C ILE A 139 24.91 1.88 -9.78
N ALA A 140 26.14 1.43 -10.04
CA ALA A 140 26.45 0.57 -11.19
C ALA A 140 25.65 -0.75 -11.13
N ALA A 141 25.60 -1.40 -9.96
CA ALA A 141 24.80 -2.60 -9.75
C ALA A 141 23.30 -2.34 -10.00
N THR A 142 22.77 -1.21 -9.54
CA THR A 142 21.37 -0.81 -9.80
C THR A 142 21.12 -0.67 -11.31
N ILE A 143 22.03 -0.04 -12.04
CA ILE A 143 21.94 0.11 -13.51
C ILE A 143 21.97 -1.27 -14.19
N ASN A 144 22.92 -2.13 -13.83
CA ASN A 144 23.05 -3.45 -14.46
C ASN A 144 21.84 -4.36 -14.19
N MET A 145 21.31 -4.33 -12.96
CA MET A 145 20.18 -5.17 -12.56
C MET A 145 18.83 -4.70 -13.10
N PHE A 146 18.62 -3.38 -13.20
CA PHE A 146 17.29 -2.80 -13.46
C PHE A 146 17.25 -1.86 -14.68
N GLY A 147 18.37 -1.56 -15.31
CA GLY A 147 18.47 -0.63 -16.44
C GLY A 147 18.50 0.85 -16.05
N GLY A 148 18.62 1.18 -14.76
CA GLY A 148 18.68 2.57 -14.27
C GLY A 148 18.00 2.76 -12.91
N PRO A 149 17.74 4.02 -12.52
CA PRO A 149 17.05 4.33 -11.27
C PRO A 149 15.66 3.73 -11.20
N VAL A 150 15.38 3.02 -10.10
CA VAL A 150 14.17 2.18 -9.94
C VAL A 150 13.33 2.63 -8.75
N ARG A 151 12.01 2.57 -8.84
CA ARG A 151 11.12 2.90 -7.69
C ARG A 151 10.82 1.65 -6.87
N HIS A 152 10.40 1.86 -5.63
CA HIS A 152 9.97 0.74 -4.78
C HIS A 152 8.77 -0.02 -5.40
N SER A 153 7.83 0.69 -6.02
CA SER A 153 6.72 0.08 -6.76
C SER A 153 7.19 -0.78 -7.94
N ASP A 154 8.19 -0.33 -8.70
CA ASP A 154 8.75 -1.09 -9.83
C ASP A 154 9.39 -2.41 -9.34
N LEU A 155 10.09 -2.36 -8.20
CA LEU A 155 10.65 -3.56 -7.56
C LEU A 155 9.56 -4.53 -7.09
N LEU A 156 8.46 -4.03 -6.50
CA LEU A 156 7.34 -4.90 -6.11
C LEU A 156 6.61 -5.49 -7.32
N ILE A 157 6.45 -4.72 -8.40
CA ILE A 157 5.89 -5.22 -9.66
C ILE A 157 6.79 -6.33 -10.23
N LEU A 158 8.11 -6.15 -10.22
CA LEU A 158 9.05 -7.19 -10.62
C LEU A 158 8.94 -8.43 -9.71
N ALA A 159 8.82 -8.24 -8.40
CA ALA A 159 8.69 -9.31 -7.42
C ALA A 159 7.43 -10.17 -7.61
N TYR A 160 6.31 -9.56 -8.00
CA TYR A 160 5.05 -10.27 -8.31
C TYR A 160 4.97 -10.75 -9.76
N SER A 161 5.88 -10.32 -10.63
CA SER A 161 6.03 -10.86 -11.99
C SER A 161 7.03 -12.02 -12.07
N THR A 162 7.57 -12.45 -10.92
CA THR A 162 8.66 -13.42 -10.84
C THR A 162 8.37 -14.46 -9.75
N THR A 163 8.90 -15.67 -9.92
CA THR A 163 8.99 -16.70 -8.87
C THR A 163 10.45 -17.12 -8.66
N PRO A 164 10.80 -17.75 -7.53
CA PRO A 164 12.12 -18.35 -7.35
C PRO A 164 12.50 -19.32 -8.48
N ALA A 165 11.53 -20.03 -9.07
CA ALA A 165 11.78 -20.96 -10.17
C ALA A 165 12.35 -20.26 -11.43
N MET A 166 11.96 -19.01 -11.68
CA MET A 166 12.35 -18.21 -12.85
C MET A 166 13.76 -17.58 -12.76
N VAL A 167 14.49 -17.85 -11.67
CA VAL A 167 15.89 -17.43 -11.48
C VAL A 167 16.81 -18.56 -11.93
N ASP A 168 17.69 -18.29 -12.89
CA ASP A 168 18.76 -19.21 -13.28
C ASP A 168 20.00 -19.00 -12.39
N CYS A 169 20.32 -20.00 -11.58
CA CYS A 169 21.49 -20.00 -10.71
C CYS A 169 22.73 -20.65 -11.34
N LYS A 170 22.63 -21.23 -12.54
CA LYS A 170 23.78 -21.82 -13.25
C LYS A 170 24.49 -20.78 -14.11
N LYS A 171 23.72 -19.89 -14.73
CA LYS A 171 24.21 -18.76 -15.55
C LYS A 171 23.60 -17.45 -15.06
N MET A 172 23.91 -17.11 -13.81
CA MET A 172 23.31 -15.95 -13.17
C MET A 172 23.70 -14.64 -13.88
N THR A 173 22.70 -13.93 -14.39
CA THR A 173 22.87 -12.60 -14.98
C THR A 173 22.58 -11.51 -13.95
N ASP A 174 23.01 -10.28 -14.21
CA ASP A 174 22.61 -9.12 -13.39
C ASP A 174 21.08 -8.97 -13.29
N LYS A 175 20.35 -9.32 -14.36
CA LYS A 175 18.87 -9.33 -14.32
C LYS A 175 18.33 -10.37 -13.35
N ASP A 176 18.97 -11.54 -13.24
CA ASP A 176 18.57 -12.58 -12.28
C ASP A 176 18.91 -12.18 -10.83
N SER A 177 20.02 -11.46 -10.62
CA SER A 177 20.30 -10.79 -9.35
C SER A 177 19.22 -9.78 -8.97
N GLY A 178 18.77 -8.97 -9.93
CA GLY A 178 17.66 -8.03 -9.76
C GLY A 178 16.34 -8.73 -9.39
N LYS A 179 16.02 -9.86 -10.04
CA LYS A 179 14.86 -10.70 -9.70
C LYS A 179 14.95 -11.23 -8.26
N LEU A 180 16.09 -11.76 -7.84
CA LEU A 180 16.29 -12.23 -6.47
C LEU A 180 16.13 -11.11 -5.45
N LEU A 181 16.69 -9.93 -5.72
CA LEU A 181 16.52 -8.75 -4.87
C LEU A 181 15.04 -8.35 -4.76
N ALA A 182 14.32 -8.32 -5.88
CA ALA A 182 12.89 -8.03 -5.90
C ALA A 182 12.07 -9.07 -5.13
N LEU A 183 12.34 -10.37 -5.32
CA LEU A 183 11.69 -11.45 -4.59
C LEU A 183 11.85 -11.28 -3.08
N VAL A 184 13.01 -10.83 -2.61
CA VAL A 184 13.28 -10.59 -1.19
C VAL A 184 12.45 -9.44 -0.61
N LEU A 185 12.14 -8.43 -1.41
CA LEU A 185 11.28 -7.31 -1.01
C LEU A 185 9.81 -7.73 -0.86
N LYS A 186 9.43 -8.87 -1.43
CA LYS A 186 8.12 -9.48 -1.23
C LYS A 186 7.96 -9.81 0.26
N GLY A 187 7.18 -8.99 0.95
CA GLY A 187 7.02 -9.10 2.39
C GLY A 187 6.53 -10.49 2.83
N ARG A 188 6.94 -10.91 4.02
CA ARG A 188 6.43 -12.13 4.66
C ARG A 188 4.96 -11.92 5.04
N GLY A 189 4.10 -12.88 4.72
CA GLY A 189 2.69 -12.87 5.13
C GLY A 189 1.82 -13.77 4.24
N ALA A 190 0.61 -14.05 4.70
CA ALA A 190 -0.38 -14.85 3.99
C ALA A 190 -1.03 -14.04 2.85
N VAL A 191 -0.24 -13.73 1.82
CA VAL A 191 -0.73 -13.20 0.56
C VAL A 191 -1.53 -14.32 -0.11
N VAL A 192 -2.81 -14.05 -0.37
CA VAL A 192 -3.74 -14.99 -1.00
C VAL A 192 -3.70 -14.84 -2.51
N ALA A 193 -3.67 -13.58 -2.99
CA ALA A 193 -3.64 -13.28 -4.41
C ALA A 193 -3.08 -11.87 -4.62
N VAL A 194 -2.49 -11.67 -5.80
CA VAL A 194 -2.09 -10.34 -6.28
C VAL A 194 -2.57 -10.17 -7.70
N TYR A 195 -3.12 -9.00 -8.00
CA TYR A 195 -3.72 -8.70 -9.29
C TYR A 195 -2.99 -7.53 -9.94
N LYS A 196 -2.66 -7.70 -11.22
CA LYS A 196 -1.96 -6.67 -11.99
C LYS A 196 -2.94 -5.57 -12.41
N GLY A 197 -2.53 -4.32 -12.24
CA GLY A 197 -3.32 -3.15 -12.64
C GLY A 197 -4.41 -2.75 -11.63
N VAL A 198 -4.87 -1.51 -11.76
CA VAL A 198 -5.99 -0.95 -10.98
C VAL A 198 -6.89 -0.15 -11.92
N GLY A 199 -7.62 -0.88 -12.78
CA GLY A 199 -8.47 -0.30 -13.82
C GLY A 199 -7.71 0.67 -14.71
N ILE A 200 -8.08 1.96 -14.71
CA ILE A 200 -7.40 3.01 -15.48
C ILE A 200 -6.02 3.40 -14.96
N TYR A 201 -5.68 3.00 -13.74
CA TYR A 201 -4.43 3.38 -13.10
C TYR A 201 -3.38 2.28 -13.23
N LYS A 202 -2.11 2.70 -13.34
CA LYS A 202 -0.98 1.80 -13.11
C LYS A 202 -0.94 1.43 -11.62
N GLY A 203 -0.61 0.18 -11.31
CA GLY A 203 -0.64 -0.30 -9.95
C GLY A 203 -0.86 -1.79 -9.81
N TRP A 204 -1.18 -2.21 -8.60
CA TRP A 204 -1.58 -3.58 -8.30
C TRP A 204 -2.50 -3.64 -7.08
N LEU A 205 -3.22 -4.76 -6.95
CA LEU A 205 -4.04 -5.06 -5.79
C LEU A 205 -3.50 -6.30 -5.09
N GLU A 206 -3.29 -6.22 -3.78
CA GLU A 206 -2.93 -7.37 -2.94
C GLU A 206 -4.11 -7.80 -2.06
N LYS A 207 -4.43 -9.09 -2.05
CA LYS A 207 -5.38 -9.71 -1.11
C LYS A 207 -4.59 -10.53 -0.10
N ARG A 208 -4.75 -10.22 1.19
CA ARG A 208 -4.07 -10.90 2.30
C ARG A 208 -5.09 -11.40 3.32
N ARG A 209 -4.89 -12.61 3.83
CA ARG A 209 -5.67 -13.15 4.94
C ARG A 209 -4.98 -12.79 6.26
N SER A 210 -5.73 -12.29 7.23
CA SER A 210 -5.20 -12.13 8.59
C SER A 210 -5.03 -13.50 9.24
N ILE A 211 -3.88 -13.73 9.89
CA ILE A 211 -3.58 -15.01 10.56
C ILE A 211 -4.43 -15.15 11.84
N ASN A 212 -4.66 -14.05 12.55
CA ASN A 212 -5.24 -14.06 13.90
C ASN A 212 -6.70 -13.57 13.95
N LYS A 213 -7.28 -13.21 12.80
CA LYS A 213 -8.65 -12.66 12.74
C LYS A 213 -9.34 -13.12 11.46
N PRO A 214 -10.67 -13.33 11.47
CA PRO A 214 -11.46 -13.65 10.28
C PRO A 214 -11.65 -12.40 9.41
N THR A 215 -10.55 -11.79 8.98
CA THR A 215 -10.54 -10.58 8.15
C THR A 215 -9.64 -10.75 6.94
N MET A 216 -10.08 -10.17 5.83
CA MET A 216 -9.31 -9.99 4.61
C MET A 216 -8.83 -8.55 4.53
N THR A 217 -7.57 -8.37 4.18
CA THR A 217 -7.00 -7.07 3.85
C THR A 217 -6.78 -6.99 2.37
N TYR A 218 -7.36 -5.98 1.72
CA TYR A 218 -7.12 -5.65 0.33
C TYR A 218 -6.30 -4.36 0.29
N SER A 219 -5.13 -4.38 -0.34
CA SER A 219 -4.30 -3.19 -0.53
C SER A 219 -4.27 -2.86 -2.01
N VAL A 220 -4.98 -1.79 -2.40
CA VAL A 220 -4.96 -1.25 -3.76
C VAL A 220 -3.86 -0.20 -3.82
N ASN A 221 -2.83 -0.45 -4.62
CA ASN A 221 -1.65 0.38 -4.75
C ASN A 221 -1.66 1.03 -6.14
N ILE A 222 -1.70 2.36 -6.19
CA ILE A 222 -1.86 3.15 -7.40
C ILE A 222 -0.62 4.03 -7.59
N VAL A 223 0.02 3.88 -8.75
CA VAL A 223 1.08 4.76 -9.24
C VAL A 223 0.45 5.72 -10.23
N TRP A 224 0.26 6.97 -9.81
CA TRP A 224 -0.40 7.97 -10.64
C TRP A 224 0.61 8.61 -11.59
N ASN A 225 0.32 8.64 -12.90
CA ASN A 225 1.27 9.10 -13.92
C ASN A 225 1.72 10.56 -13.74
N LYS A 226 0.85 11.46 -13.23
CA LYS A 226 1.20 12.86 -12.95
C LYS A 226 2.10 13.02 -11.71
N THR A 227 2.13 12.04 -10.81
CA THR A 227 2.87 12.09 -9.53
C THR A 227 3.52 10.74 -9.24
N PRO A 228 4.41 10.25 -10.13
CA PRO A 228 4.92 8.87 -10.06
C PRO A 228 5.78 8.62 -8.82
N ASN A 229 6.30 9.68 -8.20
CA ASN A 229 7.08 9.61 -6.96
C ASN A 229 6.22 9.46 -5.69
N ILE A 230 4.90 9.35 -5.85
CA ILE A 230 3.95 9.09 -4.76
C ILE A 230 3.21 7.78 -5.07
N LEU A 231 3.18 6.89 -4.08
CA LEU A 231 2.35 5.69 -4.13
C LEU A 231 1.09 5.93 -3.29
N TYR A 232 -0.06 5.88 -3.95
CA TYR A 232 -1.37 5.99 -3.31
C TYR A 232 -1.81 4.60 -2.89
N THR A 233 -2.12 4.40 -1.62
CA THR A 233 -2.58 3.10 -1.14
C THR A 233 -3.96 3.23 -0.49
N VAL A 234 -4.91 2.43 -0.96
CA VAL A 234 -6.22 2.23 -0.34
C VAL A 234 -6.25 0.83 0.27
N LYS A 235 -6.37 0.77 1.59
CA LYS A 235 -6.51 -0.48 2.34
C LYS A 235 -7.95 -0.67 2.78
N TYR A 236 -8.53 -1.81 2.40
CA TYR A 236 -9.80 -2.28 2.94
C TYR A 236 -9.52 -3.41 3.91
N LEU A 237 -9.98 -3.28 5.15
CA LEU A 237 -10.04 -4.38 6.10
C LEU A 237 -11.51 -4.80 6.20
N LEU A 238 -11.82 -5.97 5.66
CA LEU A 238 -13.17 -6.51 5.58
C LEU A 238 -13.25 -7.82 6.37
N PRO A 239 -14.38 -8.15 7.03
CA PRO A 239 -14.66 -9.52 7.46
C PRO A 239 -14.60 -10.50 6.29
N THR A 240 -14.20 -11.75 6.53
CA THR A 240 -14.05 -12.78 5.46
C THR A 240 -15.32 -13.09 4.68
N LYS A 241 -16.50 -12.82 5.24
CA LYS A 241 -17.82 -13.01 4.60
C LYS A 241 -18.55 -11.68 4.36
N SER A 242 -17.81 -10.60 4.10
CA SER A 242 -18.42 -9.29 3.87
C SER A 242 -19.12 -9.23 2.51
N SER A 243 -20.34 -8.71 2.48
CA SER A 243 -21.07 -8.37 1.24
C SER A 243 -20.39 -7.32 0.36
N HIS A 244 -19.32 -6.69 0.87
CA HIS A 244 -18.53 -5.65 0.21
C HIS A 244 -17.16 -6.15 -0.29
N GLU A 245 -16.92 -7.46 -0.33
CA GLU A 245 -15.62 -8.00 -0.77
C GLU A 245 -15.24 -7.62 -2.21
N SER A 246 -16.22 -7.25 -3.03
CA SER A 246 -16.02 -6.82 -4.41
C SER A 246 -15.49 -5.38 -4.54
N LEU A 247 -15.68 -4.51 -3.53
CA LEU A 247 -15.37 -3.07 -3.64
C LEU A 247 -13.90 -2.74 -3.94
N PRO A 248 -12.90 -3.42 -3.35
CA PRO A 248 -11.50 -3.17 -3.70
C PRO A 248 -11.21 -3.42 -5.20
N TYR A 249 -11.96 -4.32 -5.83
CA TYR A 249 -11.85 -4.64 -7.25
C TYR A 249 -12.55 -3.62 -8.16
N MET A 250 -13.24 -2.64 -7.59
CA MET A 250 -13.89 -1.57 -8.35
C MET A 250 -13.01 -0.35 -8.50
N VAL A 251 -12.01 -0.13 -7.63
CA VAL A 251 -11.12 1.03 -7.73
C VAL A 251 -10.50 1.11 -9.13
N GLY A 252 -10.64 2.29 -9.77
CA GLY A 252 -10.14 2.59 -11.11
C GLY A 252 -10.99 2.06 -12.27
N ASP A 253 -12.15 1.44 -12.02
CA ASP A 253 -13.05 1.04 -13.11
C ASP A 253 -13.76 2.28 -13.71
N LYS A 254 -13.67 2.46 -15.04
CA LYS A 254 -14.27 3.60 -15.77
C LYS A 254 -15.79 3.53 -15.79
N ASN A 255 -16.33 2.33 -15.69
CA ASN A 255 -17.76 2.06 -15.87
C ASN A 255 -18.51 2.07 -14.54
N LEU A 256 -17.90 2.61 -13.49
CA LEU A 256 -18.55 2.76 -12.19
C LEU A 256 -19.69 3.76 -12.29
N ALA A 257 -20.89 3.25 -12.55
CA ALA A 257 -22.11 3.99 -12.38
C ALA A 257 -22.30 4.34 -10.89
N PHE A 258 -22.62 5.59 -10.59
CA PHE A 258 -23.01 6.00 -9.25
C PHE A 258 -24.34 5.33 -8.90
N LYS A 259 -24.32 4.33 -8.03
CA LYS A 259 -25.55 3.61 -7.65
C LYS A 259 -26.30 4.28 -6.50
N ASN A 260 -25.67 5.12 -5.68
CA ASN A 260 -26.30 5.73 -4.51
C ASN A 260 -25.90 7.20 -4.32
N LYS A 261 -26.85 8.01 -3.85
CA LYS A 261 -26.57 9.36 -3.34
C LYS A 261 -25.72 9.25 -2.07
N SER A 262 -24.53 9.87 -2.08
CA SER A 262 -23.65 9.94 -0.91
C SER A 262 -24.32 10.71 0.24
N PRO A 263 -24.10 10.32 1.51
CA PRO A 263 -24.61 11.06 2.65
C PRO A 263 -23.94 12.43 2.74
N GLN A 264 -24.63 13.40 3.36
CA GLN A 264 -24.18 14.79 3.42
C GLN A 264 -22.77 14.94 4.02
N TRP A 265 -22.44 14.17 5.06
CA TRP A 265 -21.10 14.21 5.67
C TRP A 265 -20.00 13.79 4.69
N LEU A 266 -20.27 12.82 3.80
CA LEU A 266 -19.30 12.35 2.81
C LEU A 266 -19.17 13.34 1.66
N MET A 267 -20.28 13.94 1.23
CA MET A 267 -20.25 15.03 0.24
C MET A 267 -19.44 16.21 0.76
N ALA A 268 -19.67 16.63 2.01
CA ALA A 268 -18.91 17.69 2.65
C ALA A 268 -17.43 17.32 2.83
N LEU A 269 -17.12 16.06 3.16
CA LEU A 269 -15.75 15.55 3.23
C LEU A 269 -15.05 15.62 1.88
N ASN A 270 -15.70 15.14 0.80
CA ASN A 270 -15.14 15.21 -0.56
C ASN A 270 -14.84 16.66 -0.95
N ASN A 271 -15.76 17.59 -0.67
CA ASN A 271 -15.55 19.01 -0.94
C ASN A 271 -14.38 19.59 -0.14
N ALA A 272 -14.31 19.32 1.17
CA ALA A 272 -13.22 19.78 2.03
C ALA A 272 -11.85 19.19 1.63
N LEU A 273 -11.82 17.93 1.20
CA LEU A 273 -10.61 17.29 0.66
C LEU A 273 -10.18 17.91 -0.67
N HIS A 274 -11.12 18.36 -1.50
CA HIS A 274 -10.85 18.97 -2.79
C HIS A 274 -10.35 20.42 -2.66
N THR A 275 -11.09 21.27 -1.93
CA THR A 275 -10.79 22.71 -1.83
C THR A 275 -9.76 23.04 -0.74
N GLN A 276 -9.64 22.20 0.28
CA GLN A 276 -8.80 22.42 1.47
C GLN A 276 -9.13 23.73 2.23
N SER A 277 -10.32 24.30 2.02
CA SER A 277 -10.70 25.59 2.64
C SER A 277 -11.21 25.42 4.08
N ILE A 278 -10.95 26.40 4.95
CA ILE A 278 -11.46 26.42 6.34
C ILE A 278 -13.00 26.36 6.36
N LYS A 279 -13.66 27.05 5.42
CA LYS A 279 -15.12 27.05 5.27
C LYS A 279 -15.65 25.63 5.05
N ASP A 280 -15.05 24.89 4.13
CA ASP A 280 -15.50 23.55 3.78
C ASP A 280 -15.19 22.54 4.88
N TRP A 281 -14.07 22.71 5.58
CA TRP A 281 -13.77 21.92 6.78
C TRP A 281 -14.79 22.15 7.91
N ARG A 282 -15.27 23.38 8.11
CA ARG A 282 -16.35 23.67 9.08
C ARG A 282 -17.67 23.02 8.67
N LEU A 283 -18.01 23.04 7.37
CA LEU A 283 -19.18 22.35 6.83
C LEU A 283 -19.09 20.83 7.05
N TYR A 284 -17.92 20.24 6.82
CA TYR A 284 -17.69 18.83 7.13
C TYR A 284 -17.87 18.53 8.63
N ILE A 285 -17.30 19.35 9.52
CA ILE A 285 -17.46 19.15 10.98
C ILE A 285 -18.93 19.15 11.38
N SER A 286 -19.72 20.11 10.89
CA SER A 286 -21.15 20.19 11.17
C SER A 286 -21.88 18.94 10.68
N ALA A 287 -21.69 18.56 9.41
CA ALA A 287 -22.34 17.38 8.83
C ALA A 287 -21.90 16.07 9.51
N ALA A 288 -20.63 15.96 9.93
CA ALA A 288 -20.10 14.81 10.65
C ALA A 288 -20.75 14.65 12.05
N ARG A 289 -21.00 15.76 12.76
CA ARG A 289 -21.74 15.74 14.04
C ARG A 289 -23.17 15.25 13.85
N THR A 290 -23.88 15.78 12.87
CA THR A 290 -25.24 15.32 12.52
C THR A 290 -25.28 13.84 12.17
N ALA A 291 -24.23 13.34 11.50
CA ALA A 291 -24.07 11.93 11.16
C ALA A 291 -23.56 11.05 12.33
N ASN A 292 -23.43 11.60 13.55
CA ASN A 292 -22.91 10.89 14.73
C ASN A 292 -21.48 10.31 14.56
N ILE A 293 -20.65 10.93 13.73
CA ILE A 293 -19.21 10.63 13.67
C ILE A 293 -18.58 11.01 15.01
N SER A 294 -17.73 10.14 15.57
CA SER A 294 -17.26 10.31 16.95
C SER A 294 -16.62 11.68 17.20
N GLU A 295 -16.92 12.28 18.35
CA GLU A 295 -16.30 13.54 18.79
C GLU A 295 -14.78 13.44 18.86
N LYS A 296 -14.25 12.24 19.13
CA LYS A 296 -12.80 11.99 19.10
C LYS A 296 -12.20 12.20 17.70
N SER A 297 -12.86 11.75 16.63
CA SER A 297 -12.42 12.02 15.26
C SER A 297 -12.48 13.51 14.93
N ILE A 298 -13.57 14.19 15.33
CA ILE A 298 -13.77 15.63 15.06
C ILE A 298 -12.72 16.47 15.79
N LYS A 299 -12.51 16.25 17.10
CA LYS A 299 -11.47 16.94 17.88
C LYS A 299 -10.08 16.75 17.27
N ARG A 300 -9.79 15.55 16.76
CA ARG A 300 -8.49 15.27 16.11
C ARG A 300 -8.35 15.99 14.77
N LEU A 301 -9.42 16.11 13.98
CA LEU A 301 -9.42 16.91 12.77
C LEU A 301 -9.11 18.37 13.08
N ILE A 302 -9.83 18.98 14.03
CA ILE A 302 -9.66 20.38 14.44
C ILE A 302 -8.20 20.64 14.79
N LYS A 303 -7.58 19.74 15.58
CA LYS A 303 -6.15 19.83 15.92
C LYS A 303 -5.21 19.77 14.71
N ASN A 304 -5.59 19.06 13.63
CA ASN A 304 -4.72 18.81 12.49
C ASN A 304 -4.82 19.86 11.38
N ILE A 305 -5.94 20.59 11.30
CA ILE A 305 -6.17 21.64 10.31
C ILE A 305 -5.99 23.00 11.00
N LYS A 306 -4.96 23.75 10.61
CA LYS A 306 -4.71 25.08 11.18
C LYS A 306 -5.87 26.01 10.84
N GLY A 307 -6.38 26.75 11.83
CA GLY A 307 -7.45 27.75 11.64
C GLY A 307 -8.89 27.23 11.81
N LEU A 308 -9.05 25.98 12.26
CA LEU A 308 -10.32 25.44 12.79
C LEU A 308 -10.37 25.58 14.31
#